data_AF-A0A3C0VWZ2-F1
#
_entry.id   AF-A0A3C0VWZ2-F1
#
_cell.length_a   1.000
_cell.length_b   1.000
_cell.length_c   1.000
_cell.angle_alpha   90.00
_cell.angle_beta   90.00
_cell.angle_gamma   90.00
#
_symmetry.space_group_name_H-M   'P 1'
#
loop_
_entity.id
_entity.type
_entity.pdbx_description
1 polymer ?
#
loop_
_entity_poly.entity_id
_entity_poly.type
_entity_poly.pdbx_seq_one_letter_code
_entity_poly.pdbx_strand_id
1 'polypeptide(L)'
;MSWTGIQAGEFTTWGNDKGIDIFLDYSAEVISNVSGGERTGTGYNGLSSFGLDADLGQALGWEGTTLRVSGLDLHGSGIRSRVGDIMGVSNIEGYGSARLYDSWLEKSFEAKSLSLRTGLLLADDEFATLDSAGLFFNETFGWPEFISMNTFNGGPSFYVPALGGRLHWEPSEAIYVLLGLFDGDSFDSPDGDDTVNRHGLHWELG
;
A
#
# COMPACT_ATOMS: atom_id res chain seq x y z
N MET A 1 1.44 -4.75 27.94
CA MET A 1 0.75 -4.19 26.77
C MET A 1 -0.66 -4.76 26.75
N SER A 2 -1.69 -3.95 26.59
CA SER A 2 -3.08 -4.42 26.41
C SER A 2 -3.59 -3.90 25.09
N TRP A 3 -4.26 -4.76 24.32
CA TRP A 3 -4.65 -4.50 22.95
C TRP A 3 -6.15 -4.72 22.78
N THR A 4 -6.81 -3.83 22.04
CA THR A 4 -8.20 -3.99 21.60
C THR A 4 -8.31 -3.32 20.23
N GLY A 5 -8.12 -4.09 19.17
CA GLY A 5 -8.37 -3.65 17.81
C GLY A 5 -9.75 -4.11 17.34
N ILE A 6 -10.48 -3.22 16.66
CA ILE A 6 -11.59 -3.62 15.80
C ILE A 6 -11.05 -3.44 14.38
N GLN A 7 -10.53 -4.51 13.79
CA GLN A 7 -10.40 -4.54 12.34
C GLN A 7 -11.83 -4.69 11.80
N ALA A 8 -12.50 -3.56 11.59
CA ALA A 8 -13.71 -3.55 10.80
C ALA A 8 -13.25 -3.90 9.38
N GLY A 9 -13.36 -5.18 9.02
CA GLY A 9 -13.15 -5.62 7.65
C GLY A 9 -14.05 -4.83 6.71
N GLU A 10 -13.57 -4.64 5.49
CA GLU A 10 -14.31 -4.02 4.38
C GLU A 10 -15.69 -4.65 4.20
N PHE A 11 -16.57 -4.01 3.43
CA PHE A 11 -16.99 -4.55 2.13
C PHE A 11 -18.17 -3.71 1.68
N THR A 12 -17.88 -2.74 0.83
CA THR A 12 -18.90 -2.31 -0.12
C THR A 12 -18.26 -2.12 -1.47
N THR A 13 -17.96 -3.25 -2.11
CA THR A 13 -17.70 -3.30 -3.54
C THR A 13 -19.05 -3.17 -4.26
N TRP A 14 -19.27 -2.04 -4.94
CA TRP A 14 -20.41 -1.87 -5.84
C TRP A 14 -19.97 -2.06 -7.27
N GLY A 15 -20.12 -3.28 -7.74
CA GLY A 15 -19.96 -3.63 -9.14
C GLY A 15 -21.18 -3.31 -9.99
N ASN A 16 -20.95 -3.14 -11.27
CA ASN A 16 -22.02 -3.09 -12.27
C ASN A 16 -21.68 -3.96 -13.48
N ASP A 17 -22.69 -4.25 -14.30
CA ASP A 17 -22.56 -5.05 -15.53
C ASP A 17 -21.69 -4.38 -16.63
N LYS A 18 -21.03 -3.26 -16.33
CA LYS A 18 -20.10 -2.55 -17.22
C LYS A 18 -18.63 -2.73 -16.80
N GLY A 19 -18.35 -3.60 -15.83
CA GLY A 19 -16.99 -3.91 -15.40
C GLY A 19 -16.34 -2.79 -14.60
N ILE A 20 -17.11 -2.07 -13.79
CA ILE A 20 -16.60 -1.05 -12.86
C ILE A 20 -17.06 -1.42 -11.46
N ASP A 21 -16.09 -1.59 -10.58
CA ASP A 21 -16.25 -1.88 -9.16
C ASP A 21 -15.75 -0.68 -8.36
N ILE A 22 -16.59 -0.13 -7.47
CA ILE A 22 -16.20 0.95 -6.55
C ILE A 22 -16.02 0.33 -5.17
N PHE A 23 -14.97 0.70 -4.45
CA PHE A 23 -14.69 0.18 -3.11
C PHE A 23 -14.44 1.28 -2.07
N LEU A 24 -14.67 0.92 -0.81
CA LEU A 24 -14.41 1.74 0.37
C LEU A 24 -14.14 0.82 1.56
N ASP A 25 -12.92 0.93 2.08
CA ASP A 25 -12.42 0.29 3.28
C ASP A 25 -12.22 1.30 4.39
N TYR A 26 -12.46 0.85 5.62
CA TYR A 26 -12.05 1.59 6.80
C TYR A 26 -11.56 0.66 7.90
N SER A 27 -10.29 0.81 8.27
CA SER A 27 -9.67 0.12 9.40
C SER A 27 -9.38 1.11 10.52
N ALA A 28 -9.52 0.67 11.77
CA ALA A 28 -9.20 1.48 12.95
C ALA A 28 -8.63 0.63 14.07
N GLU A 29 -7.74 1.21 14.86
CA GLU A 29 -7.15 0.52 16.00
C GLU A 29 -6.85 1.47 17.17
N VAL A 30 -6.83 0.88 18.37
CA VAL A 30 -6.43 1.56 19.60
C VAL A 30 -5.40 0.70 20.30
N ILE A 31 -4.22 1.27 20.54
CA ILE A 31 -3.09 0.56 21.15
C ILE A 31 -2.62 1.32 22.40
N SER A 32 -2.42 0.61 23.51
CA SER A 32 -1.94 1.20 24.76
C SER A 32 -0.57 0.64 25.18
N ASN A 33 0.42 1.51 25.32
CA ASN A 33 1.64 1.24 26.06
C ASN A 33 1.37 1.42 27.56
N VAL A 34 1.24 0.31 28.28
CA VAL A 34 0.90 0.30 29.72
C VAL A 34 2.12 0.25 30.64
N SER A 35 3.31 -0.06 30.10
CA SER A 35 4.55 -0.18 30.90
C SER A 35 5.79 -0.27 30.00
N GLY A 36 6.89 0.38 30.39
CA GLY A 36 8.15 0.38 29.62
C GLY A 36 8.12 1.33 28.41
N GLY A 37 9.09 1.18 27.51
CA GLY A 37 9.27 2.07 26.35
C GLY A 37 9.68 3.49 26.73
N GLU A 38 9.54 4.43 25.79
CA GLU A 38 9.83 5.85 26.00
C GLU A 38 8.84 6.52 26.98
N ARG A 39 7.54 6.21 26.85
CA ARG A 39 6.49 6.68 27.77
C ARG A 39 5.21 5.85 27.66
N THR A 40 4.44 5.76 28.75
CA THR A 40 3.11 5.13 28.72
C THR A 40 2.08 6.01 28.02
N GLY A 41 0.99 5.40 27.55
CA GLY A 41 -0.15 6.10 26.96
C GLY A 41 -0.86 5.28 25.89
N THR A 42 -1.92 5.87 25.34
CA THR A 42 -2.73 5.27 24.28
C THR A 42 -2.55 6.04 22.98
N GLY A 43 -2.51 5.29 21.89
CA GLY A 43 -2.54 5.75 20.50
C GLY A 43 -3.79 5.22 19.81
N TYR A 44 -4.17 5.92 18.75
CA TYR A 44 -5.26 5.54 17.86
C TYR A 44 -4.81 5.78 16.42
N ASN A 45 -5.12 4.84 15.53
CA ASN A 45 -4.90 4.95 14.09
C ASN A 45 -6.20 4.62 13.35
N GLY A 46 -6.44 5.33 12.26
CA GLY A 46 -7.50 5.11 11.32
C GLY A 46 -6.96 5.17 9.89
N LEU A 47 -7.44 4.27 9.05
CA LEU A 47 -7.06 4.11 7.66
C LEU A 47 -8.34 3.98 6.84
N SER A 48 -8.53 4.88 5.87
CA SER A 48 -9.57 4.74 4.86
C SER A 48 -8.92 4.45 3.51
N SER A 49 -9.33 3.39 2.82
CA SER A 49 -8.97 3.15 1.43
C SER A 49 -10.22 3.28 0.58
N PHE A 50 -10.13 3.91 -0.58
CA PHE A 50 -11.29 4.06 -1.44
C PHE A 50 -10.85 4.18 -2.88
N GLY A 51 -11.71 3.79 -3.80
CA GLY A 51 -11.34 3.85 -5.20
C GLY A 51 -12.29 3.11 -6.10
N LEU A 52 -11.77 2.80 -7.29
CA LEU A 52 -12.44 1.95 -8.24
C LEU A 52 -11.44 1.07 -8.97
N ASP A 53 -11.93 -0.11 -9.33
CA ASP A 53 -11.32 -1.04 -10.25
C ASP A 53 -12.20 -1.14 -11.50
N ALA A 54 -11.57 -1.16 -12.67
CA ALA A 54 -12.28 -1.24 -13.94
C ALA A 54 -11.65 -2.29 -14.86
N ASP A 55 -12.47 -3.25 -15.31
CA ASP A 55 -12.19 -4.09 -16.47
C ASP A 55 -12.47 -3.28 -17.74
N LEU A 56 -11.41 -2.81 -18.39
CA LEU A 56 -11.52 -2.00 -19.60
C LEU A 56 -11.87 -2.83 -20.84
N GLY A 57 -11.77 -4.15 -20.79
CA GLY A 57 -12.34 -5.05 -21.78
C GLY A 57 -13.85 -4.94 -21.79
N GLN A 58 -14.48 -5.10 -20.62
CA GLN A 58 -15.93 -4.96 -20.47
C GLN A 58 -16.42 -3.51 -20.66
N ALA A 59 -15.69 -2.53 -20.10
CA ALA A 59 -16.13 -1.13 -20.12
C ALA A 59 -15.92 -0.44 -21.48
N LEU A 60 -14.80 -0.73 -22.16
CA LEU A 60 -14.31 0.01 -23.33
C LEU A 60 -13.87 -0.88 -24.50
N GLY A 61 -13.94 -2.21 -24.38
CA GLY A 61 -13.47 -3.16 -25.40
C GLY A 61 -11.95 -3.33 -25.45
N TRP A 62 -11.20 -2.83 -24.46
CA TRP A 62 -9.74 -3.00 -24.40
C TRP A 62 -9.36 -4.28 -23.67
N GLU A 63 -9.61 -5.42 -24.32
CA GLU A 63 -9.46 -6.78 -23.79
C GLU A 63 -8.18 -7.02 -22.99
N GLY A 64 -8.30 -7.63 -21.81
CA GLY A 64 -7.16 -7.94 -20.93
C GLY A 64 -6.47 -6.69 -20.37
N THR A 65 -7.21 -5.62 -20.10
CA THR A 65 -6.68 -4.40 -19.49
C THR A 65 -7.50 -4.01 -18.28
N THR A 66 -6.83 -3.79 -17.16
CA THR A 66 -7.45 -3.40 -15.89
C THR A 66 -6.88 -2.06 -15.45
N LEU A 67 -7.75 -1.20 -14.93
CA LEU A 67 -7.38 0.08 -14.32
C LEU A 67 -7.77 0.04 -12.84
N ARG A 68 -6.85 0.44 -11.97
CA ARG A 68 -7.14 0.79 -10.59
C ARG A 68 -6.85 2.26 -10.35
N VAL A 69 -7.74 2.94 -9.64
CA VAL A 69 -7.50 4.27 -9.08
C VAL A 69 -7.93 4.25 -7.64
N SER A 70 -7.00 4.47 -6.72
CA SER A 70 -7.27 4.44 -5.28
C SER A 70 -6.68 5.63 -4.54
N GLY A 71 -7.35 6.01 -3.46
CA GLY A 71 -6.87 6.96 -2.47
C GLY A 71 -6.78 6.31 -1.10
N LEU A 72 -5.86 6.81 -0.30
CA LEU A 72 -5.63 6.41 1.08
C LEU A 72 -5.75 7.65 1.98
N ASP A 73 -6.48 7.54 3.08
CA ASP A 73 -6.50 8.53 4.16
C ASP A 73 -6.01 7.89 5.46
N LEU A 74 -4.88 8.38 5.96
CA LEU A 74 -4.36 8.01 7.27
C LEU A 74 -4.59 9.14 8.26
N HIS A 75 -5.07 8.79 9.45
CA HIS A 75 -5.26 9.72 10.54
C HIS A 75 -5.09 9.04 11.90
N GLY A 76 -4.67 9.81 12.90
CA GLY A 76 -4.44 9.24 14.22
C GLY A 76 -3.34 9.94 14.98
N SER A 77 -3.06 9.40 16.16
CA SER A 77 -2.01 9.88 17.06
C SER A 77 -0.84 8.91 17.19
N GLY A 78 -0.94 7.71 16.61
CA GLY A 78 0.08 6.69 16.63
C GLY A 78 0.44 6.17 18.03
N ILE A 79 1.20 5.08 18.07
CA ILE A 79 1.78 4.51 19.28
C ILE A 79 3.33 4.52 19.23
N ARG A 80 3.94 4.67 18.04
CA ARG A 80 5.39 4.53 17.83
C ARG A 80 6.23 5.41 18.76
N SER A 81 5.90 6.70 18.88
CA SER A 81 6.60 7.66 19.75
C SER A 81 6.52 7.36 21.26
N ARG A 82 5.66 6.43 21.67
CA ARG A 82 5.49 6.00 23.07
C ARG A 82 6.28 4.73 23.38
N VAL A 83 6.41 3.84 22.39
CA VAL A 83 7.10 2.55 22.55
C VAL A 83 8.59 2.69 22.23
N GLY A 84 8.97 3.63 21.35
CA GLY A 84 10.35 3.76 20.85
C GLY A 84 10.69 2.70 19.81
N ASP A 85 9.69 2.29 19.02
CA ASP A 85 9.80 1.16 18.11
C ASP A 85 10.32 1.55 16.73
N ILE A 86 11.23 0.73 16.22
CA ILE A 86 11.75 0.80 14.86
C ILE A 86 11.06 -0.21 13.93
N MET A 87 10.52 -1.32 14.46
CA MET A 87 9.95 -2.43 13.68
C MET A 87 8.44 -2.30 13.40
N GLY A 88 7.85 -1.16 13.74
CA GLY A 88 6.43 -0.85 13.49
C GLY A 88 5.44 -1.65 14.32
N VAL A 89 4.99 -1.09 15.46
CA VAL A 89 3.98 -1.73 16.33
C VAL A 89 2.64 -1.92 15.61
N SER A 90 2.31 -1.03 14.68
CA SER A 90 1.05 -0.97 13.93
C SER A 90 1.34 -0.88 12.45
N ASN A 91 0.68 -1.71 11.64
CA ASN A 91 0.75 -1.69 10.18
C ASN A 91 -0.14 -0.65 9.49
N ILE A 92 -0.85 0.18 10.26
CA ILE A 92 -1.65 1.29 9.73
C ILE A 92 -1.25 2.63 10.35
N GLU A 93 -0.10 2.69 11.01
CA GLU A 93 0.49 3.94 11.49
C GLU A 93 1.35 4.56 10.38
N GLY A 94 1.07 5.80 10.01
CA GLY A 94 1.85 6.52 9.00
C GLY A 94 1.61 8.01 9.10
N TYR A 95 2.21 8.78 8.19
CA TYR A 95 1.99 10.22 8.14
C TYR A 95 0.53 10.53 7.80
N GLY A 96 -0.07 11.44 8.56
CA GLY A 96 -1.48 11.80 8.38
C GLY A 96 -1.73 12.61 7.10
N SER A 97 -2.28 11.96 6.07
CA SER A 97 -2.83 12.65 4.91
C SER A 97 -3.82 11.80 4.12
N ALA A 98 -4.64 12.50 3.33
CA ALA A 98 -5.33 11.93 2.19
C ALA A 98 -4.45 12.05 0.94
N ARG A 99 -4.22 10.93 0.24
CA ARG A 99 -3.31 10.85 -0.91
C ARG A 99 -3.82 9.90 -1.98
N LEU A 100 -3.40 10.16 -3.22
CA LEU A 100 -3.46 9.17 -4.28
C LEU A 100 -2.50 8.02 -3.92
N TYR A 101 -2.98 6.79 -4.04
CA TYR A 101 -2.29 5.61 -3.52
C TYR A 101 -1.97 4.59 -4.62
N ASP A 102 -2.41 3.34 -4.50
CA ASP A 102 -2.25 2.28 -5.51
C ASP A 102 -3.10 2.61 -6.75
N SER A 103 -2.49 3.23 -7.76
CA SER A 103 -3.20 3.73 -8.95
C SER A 103 -2.41 3.39 -10.21
N TRP A 104 -2.89 2.42 -10.97
CA TRP A 104 -2.14 1.82 -12.06
C TRP A 104 -3.02 1.28 -13.18
N LEU A 105 -2.38 1.07 -14.33
CA LEU A 105 -2.94 0.36 -15.47
C LEU A 105 -2.16 -0.95 -15.66
N GLU A 106 -2.86 -2.06 -15.82
CA GLU A 106 -2.28 -3.36 -16.11
C GLU A 106 -2.79 -3.90 -17.44
N LYS A 107 -1.87 -4.45 -18.23
CA LYS A 107 -2.15 -5.13 -19.49
C LYS A 107 -1.69 -6.59 -19.40
N SER A 108 -2.63 -7.50 -19.58
CA SER A 108 -2.39 -8.94 -19.64
C SER A 108 -2.36 -9.45 -21.07
N PHE A 109 -1.43 -10.37 -21.34
CA PHE A 109 -1.24 -11.04 -22.61
C PHE A 109 -1.40 -12.55 -22.38
N GLU A 110 -2.65 -13.02 -22.37
CA GLU A 110 -2.99 -14.41 -22.01
C GLU A 110 -2.18 -15.46 -22.79
N ALA A 111 -2.01 -15.26 -24.10
CA ALA A 111 -1.24 -16.18 -24.96
C ALA A 111 0.24 -16.32 -24.57
N LYS A 112 0.75 -15.45 -23.70
CA LYS A 112 2.15 -15.42 -23.23
C LYS A 112 2.26 -15.59 -21.72
N SER A 113 1.15 -15.74 -21.00
CA SER A 113 1.09 -15.75 -19.53
C SER A 113 1.91 -14.61 -18.92
N LEU A 114 1.71 -13.40 -19.44
CA LEU A 114 2.51 -12.21 -19.16
C LEU A 114 1.60 -11.04 -18.83
N SER A 115 1.92 -10.26 -17.80
CA SER A 115 1.30 -8.97 -17.56
C SER A 115 2.33 -7.85 -17.35
N LEU A 116 1.94 -6.64 -17.76
CA LEU A 116 2.69 -5.41 -17.56
C LEU A 116 1.81 -4.43 -16.80
N ARG A 117 2.30 -3.93 -15.67
CA ARG A 117 1.63 -2.94 -14.83
C ARG A 117 2.46 -1.67 -14.78
N THR A 118 1.83 -0.50 -14.82
CA THR A 118 2.51 0.79 -14.65
C THR A 118 1.61 1.82 -14.00
N GLY A 119 2.20 2.69 -13.19
CA GLY A 119 1.48 3.73 -12.44
C GLY A 119 2.15 4.00 -11.11
N LEU A 120 1.36 4.43 -10.13
CA LEU A 120 1.75 4.49 -8.74
C LEU A 120 1.60 3.10 -8.13
N LEU A 121 2.72 2.52 -7.75
CA LEU A 121 2.86 1.14 -7.31
C LEU A 121 3.58 1.08 -5.97
N LEU A 122 3.32 -0.01 -5.27
CA LEU A 122 3.87 -0.35 -3.96
C LEU A 122 4.73 -1.59 -4.13
N ALA A 123 6.03 -1.48 -3.86
CA ALA A 123 6.92 -2.63 -4.04
C ALA A 123 6.70 -3.69 -2.95
N ASP A 124 6.21 -3.31 -1.78
CA ASP A 124 5.82 -4.25 -0.74
C ASP A 124 4.63 -5.11 -1.17
N ASP A 125 3.56 -4.51 -1.69
CA ASP A 125 2.41 -5.26 -2.20
C ASP A 125 2.76 -6.21 -3.36
N GLU A 126 3.74 -5.85 -4.18
CA GLU A 126 4.15 -6.66 -5.32
C GLU A 126 5.14 -7.79 -4.95
N PHE A 127 6.05 -7.56 -3.98
CA PHE A 127 7.19 -8.45 -3.74
C PHE A 127 7.32 -9.00 -2.31
N ALA A 128 6.59 -8.44 -1.34
CA ALA A 128 6.79 -8.74 0.07
C ALA A 128 5.50 -9.12 0.82
N THR A 129 4.34 -8.67 0.37
CA THR A 129 3.06 -8.98 1.03
C THR A 129 2.63 -10.42 0.70
N LEU A 130 2.23 -11.16 1.74
CA LEU A 130 1.53 -12.44 1.62
C LEU A 130 0.04 -12.19 1.75
N ASP A 131 -0.81 -12.89 0.99
CA ASP A 131 -2.28 -12.79 1.11
C ASP A 131 -2.79 -13.01 2.55
N SER A 132 -2.04 -13.75 3.37
CA SER A 132 -2.35 -14.02 4.78
C SER A 132 -1.84 -12.94 5.77
N ALA A 133 -1.04 -11.98 5.34
CA ALA A 133 -0.40 -10.98 6.21
C ALA A 133 -1.39 -9.94 6.76
N GLY A 134 -2.50 -9.66 6.05
CA GLY A 134 -3.55 -8.73 6.50
C GLY A 134 -4.29 -9.14 7.78
N LEU A 135 -4.08 -10.37 8.26
CA LEU A 135 -4.59 -10.86 9.55
C LEU A 135 -3.68 -10.50 10.74
N PHE A 136 -2.45 -10.04 10.47
CA PHE A 136 -1.47 -9.64 11.49
C PHE A 136 -1.32 -8.11 11.50
N PHE A 137 -1.41 -7.52 12.69
CA PHE A 137 -1.41 -6.06 12.88
C PHE A 137 -0.03 -5.38 12.84
N ASN A 138 1.06 -6.15 12.66
CA ASN A 138 2.43 -5.65 12.82
C ASN A 138 3.13 -5.47 11.46
N GLU A 139 3.85 -4.36 11.27
CA GLU A 139 4.53 -4.00 10.01
C GLU A 139 5.57 -5.04 9.57
N THR A 140 6.15 -5.79 10.50
CA THR A 140 7.20 -6.78 10.19
C THR A 140 6.70 -7.94 9.30
N PHE A 141 5.38 -8.14 9.16
CA PHE A 141 4.80 -9.14 8.24
C PHE A 141 4.50 -8.59 6.84
N GLY A 142 4.71 -7.29 6.60
CA GLY A 142 4.63 -6.64 5.29
C GLY A 142 6.03 -6.35 4.74
N TRP A 143 6.34 -5.07 4.51
CA TRP A 143 7.65 -4.62 4.03
C TRP A 143 8.77 -4.90 5.06
N PRO A 144 9.73 -5.78 4.76
CA PRO A 144 10.75 -6.16 5.74
C PRO A 144 11.67 -4.98 6.09
N GLU A 145 11.92 -4.77 7.38
CA GLU A 145 12.74 -3.66 7.88
C GLU A 145 14.16 -3.64 7.30
N PHE A 146 14.74 -4.81 7.01
CA PHE A 146 16.07 -4.86 6.38
C PHE A 146 16.08 -4.28 4.96
N ILE A 147 14.94 -4.27 4.24
CA ILE A 147 14.82 -3.61 2.94
C ILE A 147 14.62 -2.11 3.16
N SER A 148 13.69 -1.73 4.05
CA SER A 148 13.42 -0.33 4.43
C SER A 148 14.71 0.41 4.80
N MET A 149 15.54 -0.16 5.68
CA MET A 149 16.81 0.44 6.11
C MET A 149 17.89 0.55 5.01
N ASN A 150 17.75 -0.18 3.90
CA ASN A 150 18.71 -0.19 2.79
C ASN A 150 18.16 0.50 1.52
N THR A 151 16.97 1.10 1.61
CA THR A 151 16.35 1.85 0.52
C THR A 151 16.19 3.31 0.92
N PHE A 152 16.20 4.19 -0.08
CA PHE A 152 16.05 5.61 0.16
C PHE A 152 14.63 5.90 0.67
N ASN A 153 14.51 6.68 1.75
CA ASN A 153 13.24 6.99 2.42
C ASN A 153 12.36 5.76 2.75
N GLY A 154 12.96 4.58 2.97
CA GLY A 154 12.23 3.34 3.26
C GLY A 154 11.69 2.61 2.02
N GLY A 155 11.88 3.19 0.84
CA GLY A 155 11.41 2.63 -0.44
C GLY A 155 9.89 2.72 -0.63
N PRO A 156 9.41 2.41 -1.85
CA PRO A 156 7.99 2.44 -2.18
C PRO A 156 7.26 1.31 -1.45
N SER A 157 6.68 1.67 -0.32
CA SER A 157 6.03 0.75 0.62
C SER A 157 4.78 1.39 1.19
N PHE A 158 4.08 0.69 2.07
CA PHE A 158 2.82 1.12 2.67
C PHE A 158 2.73 2.64 2.86
N TYR A 159 1.61 3.20 2.40
CA TYR A 159 1.29 4.63 2.37
C TYR A 159 2.17 5.55 1.48
N VAL A 160 3.27 5.11 0.88
CA VAL A 160 4.10 5.92 -0.04
C VAL A 160 4.36 5.18 -1.37
N PRO A 161 3.42 5.24 -2.33
CA PRO A 161 3.64 4.61 -3.63
C PRO A 161 4.68 5.39 -4.44
N ALA A 162 5.36 4.70 -5.35
CA ALA A 162 6.23 5.33 -6.34
C ALA A 162 5.69 5.14 -7.75
N LEU A 163 6.05 6.05 -8.65
CA LEU A 163 5.92 5.76 -10.07
C LEU A 163 6.78 4.53 -10.42
N GLY A 164 6.22 3.60 -11.18
CA GLY A 164 6.94 2.40 -11.54
C GLY A 164 6.28 1.59 -12.64
N GLY A 165 6.96 0.49 -12.94
CA GLY A 165 6.51 -0.54 -13.85
C GLY A 165 6.87 -1.92 -13.32
N ARG A 166 5.95 -2.86 -13.46
CA ARG A 166 6.13 -4.26 -13.09
C ARG A 166 5.82 -5.18 -14.27
N LEU A 167 6.67 -6.17 -14.47
CA LEU A 167 6.48 -7.29 -15.37
C LEU A 167 6.27 -8.55 -14.53
N HIS A 168 5.17 -9.25 -14.79
CA HIS A 168 4.92 -10.59 -14.24
C HIS A 168 4.83 -11.59 -15.38
N TRP A 169 5.62 -12.66 -15.32
CA TRP A 169 5.67 -13.69 -16.36
C TRP A 169 5.63 -15.08 -15.77
N GLU A 170 4.68 -15.90 -16.22
CA GLU A 170 4.48 -17.28 -15.78
C GLU A 170 4.79 -18.24 -16.95
N PRO A 171 6.07 -18.58 -17.19
CA PRO A 171 6.43 -19.51 -18.27
C PRO A 171 5.86 -20.93 -18.09
N SER A 172 5.45 -21.29 -16.88
CA SER A 172 4.84 -22.59 -16.54
C SER A 172 4.07 -22.50 -15.22
N GLU A 173 3.22 -23.47 -14.92
CA GLU A 173 2.47 -23.54 -13.65
C GLU A 173 3.36 -23.60 -12.39
N ALA A 174 4.64 -23.97 -12.52
CA ALA A 174 5.56 -24.10 -11.39
C ALA A 174 6.51 -22.92 -11.21
N ILE A 175 6.54 -21.97 -12.14
CA ILE A 175 7.55 -20.91 -12.19
C ILE A 175 6.88 -19.60 -12.60
N TYR A 176 7.10 -18.57 -11.79
CA TYR A 176 6.84 -17.20 -12.17
C TYR A 176 8.10 -16.35 -12.00
N VAL A 177 8.17 -15.26 -12.76
CA VAL A 177 9.23 -14.24 -12.71
C VAL A 177 8.55 -12.90 -12.54
N LEU A 178 8.94 -12.17 -11.50
CA LEU A 178 8.48 -10.82 -11.23
C LEU A 178 9.67 -9.86 -11.32
N LEU A 179 9.52 -8.78 -12.09
CA LEU A 179 10.53 -7.74 -12.24
C LEU A 179 9.87 -6.37 -12.09
N GLY A 180 10.41 -5.54 -11.20
CA GLY A 180 9.90 -4.20 -10.91
C GLY A 180 10.98 -3.15 -11.10
N LEU A 181 10.57 -1.98 -11.59
CA LEU A 181 11.37 -0.77 -11.69
C LEU A 181 10.54 0.36 -11.08
N PHE A 182 11.05 1.00 -10.04
CA PHE A 182 10.34 2.02 -9.28
C PHE A 182 11.22 3.27 -9.15
N ASP A 183 10.56 4.41 -8.99
CA ASP A 183 11.21 5.63 -8.52
C ASP A 183 11.89 5.37 -7.17
N GLY A 184 13.14 5.81 -7.06
CA GLY A 184 13.97 5.63 -5.88
C GLY A 184 13.60 6.55 -4.73
N ASP A 185 12.95 7.68 -5.01
CA ASP A 185 12.52 8.64 -3.99
C ASP A 185 11.02 8.88 -4.04
N SER A 186 10.25 8.04 -3.35
CA SER A 186 8.78 8.13 -3.34
C SER A 186 8.26 9.40 -2.64
N PHE A 187 9.11 10.12 -1.91
CA PHE A 187 8.77 11.36 -1.22
C PHE A 187 9.07 12.62 -2.04
N ASP A 188 9.84 12.50 -3.13
CA ASP A 188 10.44 13.63 -3.86
C ASP A 188 11.16 14.62 -2.92
N SER A 189 11.78 14.08 -1.87
CA SER A 189 12.42 14.85 -0.82
C SER A 189 13.64 14.10 -0.30
N PRO A 190 14.86 14.65 -0.49
CA PRO A 190 16.07 13.97 -0.10
C PRO A 190 16.22 13.80 1.42
N ASP A 191 15.47 14.58 2.20
CA ASP A 191 15.43 14.53 3.66
C ASP A 191 14.22 13.73 4.20
N GLY A 192 13.39 13.17 3.32
CA GLY A 192 12.18 12.42 3.69
C GLY A 192 11.03 13.29 4.21
N ASP A 193 10.95 14.54 3.76
CA ASP A 193 9.85 15.46 4.11
C ASP A 193 8.54 15.04 3.43
N ASP A 194 7.62 14.48 4.21
CA ASP A 194 6.30 14.01 3.78
C ASP A 194 5.40 15.14 3.26
N THR A 195 5.73 16.40 3.51
CA THR A 195 4.92 17.53 3.06
C THR A 195 5.07 17.84 1.57
N VAL A 196 6.17 17.42 0.94
CA VAL A 196 6.47 17.66 -0.48
C VAL A 196 5.52 16.85 -1.38
N ASN A 197 5.47 15.53 -1.20
CA ASN A 197 4.55 14.64 -1.91
C ASN A 197 3.36 14.18 -1.06
N ARG A 198 2.88 15.02 -0.13
CA ARG A 198 1.85 14.66 0.85
C ARG A 198 0.59 14.03 0.27
N HIS A 199 0.23 14.41 -0.94
CA HIS A 199 -1.00 14.00 -1.62
C HIS A 199 -0.77 12.95 -2.72
N GLY A 200 0.47 12.50 -2.95
CA GLY A 200 0.79 11.51 -4.00
C GLY A 200 0.64 12.05 -5.43
N LEU A 201 0.74 13.36 -5.60
CA LEU A 201 0.53 14.07 -6.88
C LEU A 201 1.78 14.79 -7.39
N HIS A 202 2.87 14.74 -6.63
CA HIS A 202 4.18 15.20 -7.06
C HIS A 202 4.94 13.99 -7.61
N TRP A 203 5.42 14.11 -8.85
CA TRP A 203 6.00 13.02 -9.63
C TRP A 203 7.26 13.53 -10.34
N GLU A 204 8.37 13.60 -9.62
CA GLU A 204 9.67 13.92 -10.19
C GLU A 204 10.58 12.69 -10.16
N LEU A 205 10.97 12.19 -11.34
CA LEU A 205 11.84 11.03 -11.41
C LEU A 205 13.24 11.36 -10.87
N GLY A 206 13.65 10.67 -9.80
CA GLY A 206 14.96 10.78 -9.14
C GLY A 206 16.08 9.92 -9.73
#